data_AF-A0A953LKB5-F1
#
_entry.id   AF-A0A953LKB5-F1
#
_cell.length_a   1.000
_cell.length_b   1.000
_cell.length_c   1.000
_cell.angle_alpha   90.00
_cell.angle_beta   90.00
_cell.angle_gamma   90.00
#
_symmetry.space_group_name_H-M   'P 1'
#
loop_
_entity.id
_entity.type
_entity.pdbx_description
1 polymer ?
#
loop_
_entity_poly.entity_id
_entity_poly.type
_entity_poly.pdbx_seq_one_letter_code
_entity_poly.pdbx_strand_id
1 'polypeptide(L)'
;MPTGEVTLDVSQLYSGTGTAKLADLPAYEEAVRQQVPAGAVVRLTGAGPIWLYLRVAHVLHGRAKRLLYHSPVTGDVVIFDHDPY
;
A
#
# COMPACT_ATOMS: atom_id res chain seq x y z
N MET A 1 -7.56 20.50 -0.51
CA MET A 1 -6.47 20.06 -1.41
C MET A 1 -6.93 18.78 -2.07
N PRO A 2 -6.88 18.63 -3.41
CA PRO A 2 -7.17 17.34 -4.03
C PRO A 2 -6.22 16.31 -3.42
N THR A 3 -6.79 15.28 -2.80
CA THR A 3 -6.05 14.24 -2.13
C THR A 3 -5.35 13.43 -3.20
N GLY A 4 -4.02 13.48 -3.23
CA GLY A 4 -3.23 12.87 -4.30
C GLY A 4 -3.51 11.38 -4.43
N GLU A 5 -3.53 10.89 -5.67
CA GLU A 5 -3.57 9.46 -5.95
C GLU A 5 -2.14 8.90 -5.94
N VAL A 6 -1.95 7.77 -5.26
CA VAL A 6 -0.65 7.08 -5.18
C VAL A 6 -0.84 5.62 -5.55
N THR A 7 -0.03 5.12 -6.47
CA THR A 7 0.08 3.69 -6.74
C THR A 7 1.36 3.15 -6.11
N LEU A 8 1.22 2.09 -5.30
CA LEU A 8 2.31 1.41 -4.62
C LEU A 8 2.40 -0.03 -5.15
N ASP A 9 3.48 -0.32 -5.87
CA ASP A 9 3.84 -1.68 -6.26
C ASP A 9 4.58 -2.35 -5.09
N VAL A 10 3.93 -3.33 -4.46
CA VAL A 10 4.43 -4.03 -3.26
C VAL A 10 5.74 -4.75 -3.55
N SER A 11 5.99 -5.16 -4.79
CA SER A 11 7.23 -5.85 -5.17
C SER A 11 8.47 -4.96 -5.05
N GLN A 12 8.28 -3.64 -5.16
CA GLN A 12 9.37 -2.67 -5.07
C GLN A 12 9.91 -2.53 -3.64
N LEU A 13 9.13 -2.89 -2.62
CA LEU A 13 9.55 -2.80 -1.21
C LEU A 13 10.73 -3.74 -0.90
N TYR A 14 10.87 -4.83 -1.65
CA TYR A 14 11.90 -5.86 -1.44
C TYR A 14 12.72 -6.14 -2.71
N SER A 15 12.72 -5.22 -3.68
CA SER A 15 13.41 -5.40 -4.97
C SER A 15 14.92 -5.66 -4.81
N GLY A 16 15.55 -5.07 -3.79
CA GLY A 16 16.97 -5.27 -3.50
C GLY A 16 17.36 -6.71 -3.11
N THR A 17 16.44 -7.50 -2.58
CA THR A 17 16.67 -8.91 -2.22
C THR A 17 15.96 -9.89 -3.14
N GLY A 18 14.96 -9.43 -3.90
CA GLY A 18 14.05 -10.26 -4.70
C GLY A 18 13.10 -11.13 -3.85
N THR A 19 13.24 -11.13 -2.51
CA THR A 19 12.41 -11.90 -1.58
C THR A 19 12.11 -11.05 -0.35
N ALA A 20 10.82 -10.81 -0.09
CA ALA A 20 10.38 -10.12 1.10
C ALA A 20 10.75 -10.91 2.38
N LYS A 21 11.34 -10.23 3.37
CA LYS A 21 11.75 -10.84 4.64
C LYS A 21 11.02 -10.18 5.80
N LEU A 22 10.55 -10.99 6.75
CA LEU A 22 9.95 -10.47 7.99
C LEU A 22 10.92 -9.61 8.81
N ALA A 23 12.22 -9.92 8.76
CA ALA A 23 13.25 -9.13 9.45
C ALA A 23 13.34 -7.68 8.93
N ASP A 24 12.97 -7.45 7.67
CA ASP A 24 13.03 -6.14 7.02
C ASP A 24 11.69 -5.39 7.12
N LEU A 25 10.69 -5.96 7.82
CA LEU A 25 9.35 -5.39 7.93
C LEU A 25 9.34 -3.93 8.40
N PRO A 26 10.14 -3.51 9.41
CA PRO A 26 10.20 -2.10 9.81
C PRO A 26 10.63 -1.17 8.67
N ALA A 27 11.54 -1.60 7.80
CA ALA A 27 12.01 -0.81 6.67
C ALA A 27 10.93 -0.68 5.60
N TYR A 28 10.17 -1.76 5.33
CA TYR A 28 9.05 -1.71 4.39
C TYR A 28 7.94 -0.76 4.87
N GLU A 29 7.61 -0.78 6.16
CA GLU A 29 6.63 0.15 6.74
C GLU A 29 7.08 1.60 6.59
N GLU A 30 8.35 1.88 6.86
CA GLU A 30 8.89 3.22 6.76
C GLU A 30 8.90 3.73 5.32
N ALA A 31 9.30 2.88 4.37
CA ALA A 31 9.24 3.20 2.94
C ALA A 31 7.81 3.54 2.49
N VAL A 32 6.80 2.82 2.99
CA VAL A 32 5.37 3.10 2.71
C VAL A 32 4.96 4.46 3.27
N ARG A 33 5.34 4.78 4.53
CA ARG A 33 5.00 6.07 5.16
C ARG A 33 5.60 7.26 4.41
N GLN A 34 6.82 7.12 3.89
CA GLN A 34 7.51 8.18 3.15
C GLN A 34 6.90 8.44 1.78
N GLN A 35 6.38 7.40 1.11
CA GLN A 35 5.80 7.52 -0.24
C GLN A 35 4.36 8.03 -0.24
N VAL A 36 3.59 7.73 0.81
CA VAL A 36 2.16 8.06 0.86
C VAL A 36 1.95 9.32 1.70
N PRO A 37 1.43 10.44 1.15
CA PRO A 37 1.02 11.58 1.97
C PRO A 37 -0.28 11.30 2.74
N ALA A 38 -0.50 12.01 3.84
CA ALA A 38 -1.73 11.89 4.61
C ALA A 38 -2.97 12.28 3.76
N GLY A 39 -4.03 11.48 3.86
CA GLY A 39 -5.28 11.65 3.12
C GLY A 39 -5.27 11.11 1.68
N ALA A 40 -4.15 10.58 1.17
CA ALA A 40 -4.09 10.07 -0.20
C ALA A 40 -5.12 8.96 -0.48
N VAL A 41 -5.50 8.83 -1.76
CA VAL A 41 -6.15 7.62 -2.28
C VAL A 41 -5.04 6.70 -2.78
N VAL A 42 -4.94 5.51 -2.21
CA VAL A 42 -3.80 4.61 -2.46
C VAL A 42 -4.26 3.34 -3.17
N ARG A 43 -3.53 2.93 -4.21
CA ARG A 43 -3.73 1.69 -4.95
C ARG A 43 -2.53 0.77 -4.72
N LEU A 44 -2.75 -0.40 -4.11
CA LEU A 44 -1.74 -1.46 -3.98
C LEU A 44 -1.79 -2.38 -5.21
N THR A 45 -0.62 -2.71 -5.75
CA THR A 45 -0.48 -3.63 -6.88
C THR A 45 0.82 -4.44 -6.76
N GLY A 46 1.08 -5.33 -7.72
CA GLY A 46 2.33 -6.04 -7.86
C GLY A 46 2.43 -7.35 -7.10
N ALA A 47 3.54 -8.07 -7.27
CA ALA A 47 3.78 -9.30 -6.55
C ALA A 47 4.14 -9.03 -5.08
N GLY A 48 3.73 -9.92 -4.18
CA GLY A 48 4.13 -9.85 -2.78
C GLY A 48 3.43 -10.93 -1.95
N PRO A 49 4.04 -11.35 -0.83
CA PRO A 49 3.37 -12.28 0.06
C PRO A 49 2.18 -11.60 0.75
N ILE A 50 1.13 -12.37 1.03
CA ILE A 50 -0.11 -11.86 1.63
C ILE A 50 0.15 -11.10 2.94
N TRP A 51 1.07 -11.58 3.77
CA TRP A 51 1.40 -10.92 5.04
C TRP A 51 1.95 -9.49 4.85
N LEU A 52 2.67 -9.22 3.76
CA LEU A 52 3.21 -7.89 3.49
C LEU A 52 2.08 -6.94 3.07
N TYR A 53 1.16 -7.42 2.22
CA TYR A 53 -0.06 -6.69 1.89
C TYR A 53 -0.88 -6.31 3.12
N LEU A 54 -1.11 -7.26 4.03
CA LEU A 54 -1.82 -7.02 5.28
C LEU A 54 -1.14 -5.96 6.14
N ARG A 55 0.20 -6.01 6.24
CA ARG A 55 0.96 -5.03 7.02
C ARG A 55 0.93 -3.64 6.39
N VAL A 56 1.11 -3.54 5.08
CA VAL A 56 1.02 -2.28 4.32
C VAL A 56 -0.37 -1.66 4.49
N ALA A 57 -1.43 -2.47 4.37
CA ALA A 57 -2.79 -2.01 4.60
C ALA A 57 -2.99 -1.46 6.03
N HIS A 58 -2.45 -2.14 7.04
CA HIS A 58 -2.51 -1.67 8.43
C HIS A 58 -1.79 -0.33 8.63
N VAL A 59 -0.58 -0.16 8.07
CA VAL A 59 0.15 1.13 8.12
C VAL A 59 -0.65 2.25 7.47
N LEU A 60 -1.34 1.96 6.37
CA LEU A 60 -2.10 2.93 5.61
C LEU A 60 -3.47 3.25 6.20
N HIS A 61 -4.05 2.38 7.05
CA HIS A 61 -5.39 2.55 7.59
C HIS A 61 -5.59 3.87 8.36
N GLY A 62 -4.57 4.34 9.09
CA GLY A 62 -4.61 5.63 9.81
C GLY A 62 -4.06 6.82 9.01
N ARG A 63 -3.71 6.62 7.72
CA ARG A 63 -2.95 7.61 6.93
C ARG A 63 -3.60 7.94 5.60
N ALA A 64 -4.06 6.94 4.85
CA ALA A 64 -4.76 7.11 3.58
C ALA A 64 -6.24 7.39 3.83
N LYS A 65 -6.88 8.16 2.94
CA LYS A 65 -8.34 8.34 2.96
C LYS A 65 -9.05 7.09 2.42
N ARG A 66 -8.47 6.47 1.40
CA ARG A 66 -9.01 5.26 0.75
C ARG A 66 -7.88 4.36 0.31
N LEU A 67 -8.04 3.06 0.46
CA LEU A 67 -7.08 2.05 0.01
C LEU A 67 -7.78 1.04 -0.89
N LEU A 68 -7.20 0.84 -2.07
CA LEU A 68 -7.65 -0.14 -3.06
C LEU A 68 -6.56 -1.16 -3.31
N TYR A 69 -6.95 -2.39 -3.58
CA TYR A 69 -6.13 -3.36 -4.29
C TYR A 69 -6.45 -3.28 -5.79
N HIS A 70 -5.44 -3.26 -6.65
CA HIS A 70 -5.61 -3.26 -8.09
C HIS A 70 -4.90 -4.46 -8.72
N SER A 71 -5.60 -5.16 -9.62
CA SER A 71 -4.99 -6.16 -10.49
C SER A 71 -5.58 -6.12 -11.90
N PRO A 72 -4.86 -6.59 -12.94
CA PRO A 72 -5.41 -6.67 -14.30
C PRO A 72 -6.66 -7.54 -14.42
N VAL A 73 -6.89 -8.46 -13.48
CA VAL A 73 -8.01 -9.41 -13.51
C VAL A 73 -9.25 -8.84 -12.82
N THR A 74 -9.05 -8.20 -11.66
CA THR A 74 -10.16 -7.73 -10.82
C THR A 74 -10.49 -6.26 -11.05
N GLY A 75 -9.58 -5.50 -11.67
CA GLY A 75 -9.58 -4.04 -11.53
C GLY A 75 -9.41 -3.65 -10.07
N ASP A 76 -10.04 -2.54 -9.68
CA ASP A 76 -9.98 -2.04 -8.30
C ASP A 76 -10.94 -2.76 -7.37
N VAL A 77 -10.40 -3.21 -6.25
CA VAL A 77 -11.14 -3.76 -5.11
C VAL A 77 -10.86 -2.87 -3.91
N VAL A 78 -11.91 -2.30 -3.31
CA VAL A 78 -11.77 -1.47 -2.12
C VAL A 78 -11.37 -2.34 -0.92
N ILE A 79 -10.28 -1.97 -0.25
CA ILE A 79 -9.88 -2.58 1.04
C ILE A 79 -10.53 -1.81 2.18
N PHE A 80 -10.42 -0.48 2.17
CA PHE A 80 -11.18 0.40 3.07
C PHE A 80 -11.43 1.75 2.40
N ASP A 81 -12.45 2.44 2.90
CA ASP A 81 -12.82 3.78 2.47
C ASP A 81 -13.28 4.61 3.66
N HIS A 82 -12.50 5.65 3.98
CA HIS A 82 -12.79 6.61 5.03
C HIS A 82 -13.21 7.97 4.44
N ASP A 83 -13.56 8.02 3.14
CA ASP A 83 -14.17 9.21 2.56
C ASP A 83 -15.64 9.32 3.02
N PRO A 84 -16.04 10.39 3.72
CA PRO A 84 -17.39 10.51 4.27
C PRO A 84 -18.42 11.10 3.28
N TYR A 85 -18.04 11.32 2.01
CA TYR A 85 -18.86 11.99 0.99
C TYR A 85 -19.08 11.11 -0.25
#